data_AF-A0A7G5H671-F1
#
_entry.id   AF-A0A7G5H671-F1
#
_cell.length_a   1.000
_cell.length_b   1.000
_cell.length_c   1.000
_cell.angle_alpha   90.00
_cell.angle_beta   90.00
_cell.angle_gamma   90.00
#
_symmetry.space_group_name_H-M   'P 1'
#
loop_
_entity.id
_entity.type
_entity.pdbx_description
1 polymer ?
#
loop_
_entity_poly.entity_id
_entity_poly.type
_entity_poly.pdbx_seq_one_letter_code
_entity_poly.pdbx_strand_id
1 'polypeptide(L)'
;MKRFLLVSTFFWFTWTLTSAQTISRGPYLQMGSQTAVSIRWRTDVPTIGKVSYGLSASNLSASVSEAVSTTEHEVRITGLAPDSQYFYSVGTTTQVLQQGSDNYFLTAPSATTKRKIRVVSFGDSGMNPNGNQTNVRNAFLNYRGSTPTDLWMLIGDNSYDGDDPAYQVNFFEAYQTTLMKNSMLFSVPGNHDYSNNSTLADNHNIPYFSNFSLPTNAESGGVASGTKEWYSVDYGPIHFIMLDGYGTRPVNGVATKFYADTLNHPQTVWLKQDLAATTKKWKIVYLHFPPYSMGGHSSEGDPDLTAIRQRINPILERYGVDMVVLGHSHNYERSYPIHDQYGPMSDFSSNPSAYRFPEDNGSGRYDGSDNSCAYKSTSEKKKQGTVYVVAGSSGALGTNPNLGTHAVMVSTQRLQGGSFYFEVEDNRLDAKFIQPSSSSNYSISDQFTILKDVGLTQTLTSPSGQSMTLTASYLSDYQWSSSANTGFSASTRSIVVNPLAGTTSTYTVRDSKNCVQDVFTVISSGPMFTLKSGNWNDPSIWSGNRVPTSSDTLQLKHLVSIPNNTEVHALTINYDPGIKLQIGLQAKVRIAN
;
A
#
# COMPACT_ATOMS: atom_id res chain seq x y z
N MET A 1 20.92 77.20 -57.87
CA MET A 1 20.22 75.90 -57.79
C MET A 1 21.23 74.77 -57.76
N LYS A 2 21.38 74.03 -56.64
CA LYS A 2 21.99 72.70 -56.61
C LYS A 2 21.15 71.82 -55.69
N ARG A 3 20.74 70.66 -56.20
CA ARG A 3 19.74 69.74 -55.64
C ARG A 3 20.37 68.86 -54.56
N PHE A 4 19.67 68.67 -53.43
CA PHE A 4 20.00 67.68 -52.42
C PHE A 4 19.34 66.34 -52.74
N LEU A 5 20.13 65.27 -52.67
CA LEU A 5 19.71 63.88 -52.79
C LEU A 5 19.22 63.40 -51.41
N LEU A 6 17.97 62.94 -51.30
CA LEU A 6 17.47 62.24 -50.11
C LEU A 6 17.62 60.73 -50.36
N VAL A 7 18.44 60.05 -49.56
CA VAL A 7 18.52 58.58 -49.53
C VAL A 7 17.60 58.11 -48.40
N SER A 8 16.55 57.38 -48.76
CA SER A 8 15.63 56.71 -47.83
C SER A 8 16.19 55.33 -47.48
N THR A 9 16.62 55.15 -46.23
CA THR A 9 16.97 53.85 -45.66
C THR A 9 15.70 53.20 -45.09
N PHE A 10 15.20 52.15 -45.75
CA PHE A 10 14.16 51.27 -45.22
C PHE A 10 14.78 50.29 -44.20
N PHE A 11 14.43 50.43 -42.92
CA PHE A 11 14.71 49.42 -41.91
C PHE A 11 13.68 48.29 -42.02
N TRP A 12 14.11 47.09 -42.40
CA TRP A 12 13.31 45.87 -42.25
C TRP A 12 13.37 45.43 -40.79
N PHE A 13 12.31 45.69 -40.03
CA PHE A 13 12.10 45.04 -38.72
C PHE A 13 11.63 43.60 -38.97
N THR A 14 12.53 42.63 -38.78
CA THR A 14 12.13 41.23 -38.63
C THR A 14 11.50 41.06 -37.26
N TRP A 15 10.17 41.02 -37.21
CA TRP A 15 9.45 40.61 -36.01
C TRP A 15 9.64 39.10 -35.81
N THR A 16 10.55 38.72 -34.92
CA THR A 16 10.58 37.35 -34.39
C THR A 16 9.37 37.21 -33.48
N LEU A 17 8.32 36.53 -33.95
CA LEU A 17 7.25 36.05 -33.09
C LEU A 17 7.85 35.04 -32.10
N THR A 18 8.20 35.48 -30.89
CA THR A 18 8.54 34.57 -29.79
C THR A 18 7.25 33.90 -29.34
N SER A 19 7.04 32.65 -29.70
CA SER A 19 5.96 31.85 -29.11
C SER A 19 6.19 31.76 -27.60
N ALA A 20 5.16 32.00 -26.80
CA ALA A 20 5.23 31.74 -25.37
C ALA A 20 5.45 30.23 -25.17
N GLN A 21 6.43 29.85 -24.34
CA GLN A 21 6.68 28.46 -23.98
C GLN A 21 5.43 27.83 -23.33
N THR A 22 5.10 26.60 -23.70
CA THR A 22 3.91 25.89 -23.22
C THR A 22 4.25 24.52 -22.65
N ILE A 23 3.37 24.01 -21.79
CA ILE A 23 3.44 22.63 -21.31
C ILE A 23 2.81 21.74 -22.38
N SER A 24 3.60 20.83 -22.96
CA SER A 24 3.10 19.81 -23.90
C SER A 24 2.64 18.54 -23.18
N ARG A 25 3.08 18.33 -21.93
CA ARG A 25 2.61 17.26 -21.04
C ARG A 25 2.62 17.74 -19.60
N GLY A 26 1.45 17.71 -18.96
CA GLY A 26 1.22 18.17 -17.60
C GLY A 26 2.11 17.51 -16.54
N PRO A 27 2.21 18.12 -15.34
CA PRO A 27 3.04 17.60 -14.28
C PRO A 27 2.50 16.27 -13.72
N TYR A 28 3.41 15.34 -13.44
CA TYR A 28 3.13 14.08 -12.76
C TYR A 28 4.18 13.78 -11.69
N LEU A 29 3.74 13.07 -10.64
CA LEU A 29 4.49 12.84 -9.41
C LEU A 29 5.15 11.47 -9.42
N GLN A 30 6.44 11.41 -9.08
CA GLN A 30 7.27 10.21 -9.11
C GLN A 30 8.20 10.14 -7.88
N MET A 31 8.76 8.97 -7.60
CA MET A 31 9.78 8.75 -6.54
C MET A 31 9.43 9.40 -5.19
N GLY A 32 8.15 9.34 -4.81
CA GLY A 32 7.65 9.83 -3.54
C GLY A 32 8.20 9.03 -2.36
N SER A 33 8.54 9.73 -1.28
CA SER A 33 9.02 9.15 -0.03
C SER A 33 8.52 10.00 1.15
N GLN A 34 8.99 9.72 2.36
CA GLN A 34 8.67 10.54 3.54
C GLN A 34 9.21 11.97 3.43
N THR A 35 10.32 12.17 2.73
CA THR A 35 11.06 13.44 2.78
C THR A 35 11.34 14.05 1.42
N ALA A 36 10.80 13.45 0.34
CA ALA A 36 11.15 13.86 -1.00
C ALA A 36 10.13 13.40 -2.06
N VAL A 37 9.99 14.16 -3.15
CA VAL A 37 9.21 13.84 -4.37
C VAL A 37 9.95 14.31 -5.62
N SER A 38 9.77 13.62 -6.75
CA SER A 38 10.14 14.14 -8.08
C SER A 38 8.89 14.58 -8.83
N ILE A 39 8.96 15.78 -9.44
CA ILE A 39 7.89 16.30 -10.31
C ILE A 39 8.43 16.37 -11.72
N ARG A 40 7.75 15.72 -12.66
CA ARG A 40 8.12 15.67 -14.07
C ARG A 40 7.07 16.34 -14.95
N TRP A 41 7.47 17.00 -16.02
CA TRP A 41 6.57 17.56 -17.05
C TRP A 41 7.33 17.72 -18.38
N ARG A 42 6.61 18.03 -19.47
CA ARG A 42 7.23 18.32 -20.78
C ARG A 42 6.87 19.71 -21.26
N THR A 43 7.84 20.41 -21.85
CA THR A 43 7.63 21.69 -22.55
C THR A 43 7.85 21.54 -24.06
N ASP A 44 7.26 22.45 -24.84
CA ASP A 44 7.38 22.49 -26.30
C ASP A 44 8.76 22.96 -26.79
N VAL A 45 9.50 23.71 -25.97
CA VAL A 45 10.85 24.20 -26.24
C VAL A 45 11.77 24.00 -25.03
N PRO A 46 13.09 23.82 -25.21
CA PRO A 46 13.99 23.65 -24.08
C PRO A 46 14.00 24.86 -23.13
N THR A 47 13.78 24.62 -21.83
CA THR A 47 13.84 25.66 -20.79
C THR A 47 14.57 25.15 -19.54
N ILE A 48 14.99 26.05 -18.64
CA ILE A 48 15.41 25.66 -17.29
C ILE A 48 14.14 25.51 -16.44
N GLY A 49 13.80 24.27 -16.08
CA GLY A 49 12.62 23.98 -15.27
C GLY A 49 12.75 24.48 -13.84
N LYS A 50 11.64 24.92 -13.26
CA LYS A 50 11.52 25.34 -11.86
C LYS A 50 10.24 24.79 -11.25
N VAL A 51 10.37 24.28 -10.04
CA VAL A 51 9.24 23.97 -9.15
C VAL A 51 9.27 24.92 -7.97
N SER A 52 8.16 25.59 -7.70
CA SER A 52 7.93 26.29 -6.42
C SER A 52 6.94 25.47 -5.59
N TYR A 53 7.15 25.38 -4.28
CA TYR A 53 6.33 24.53 -3.40
C TYR A 53 6.17 25.12 -2.00
N GLY A 54 5.13 24.69 -1.28
CA GLY A 54 4.83 25.14 0.08
C GLY A 54 3.64 24.40 0.70
N LEU A 55 3.37 24.65 1.98
CA LEU A 55 2.25 24.02 2.70
C LEU A 55 0.88 24.69 2.44
N SER A 56 0.87 25.79 1.66
CA SER A 56 -0.35 26.49 1.25
C SER A 56 -0.35 26.76 -0.24
N ALA A 57 -1.47 26.51 -0.91
CA ALA A 57 -1.65 26.81 -2.34
C ALA A 57 -1.43 28.30 -2.67
N SER A 58 -1.69 29.19 -1.72
CA SER A 58 -1.51 30.64 -1.89
C SER A 58 -0.10 31.14 -1.53
N ASN A 59 0.76 30.28 -0.99
CA ASN A 59 2.11 30.64 -0.56
C ASN A 59 3.12 29.51 -0.80
N LEU A 60 3.76 29.53 -1.96
CA LEU A 60 4.82 28.62 -2.35
C LEU A 60 6.18 29.23 -2.00
N SER A 61 6.61 29.06 -0.74
CA SER A 61 7.75 29.79 -0.16
C SER A 61 9.13 29.22 -0.49
N ALA A 62 9.20 28.02 -1.08
CA ALA A 62 10.45 27.37 -1.48
C ALA A 62 10.44 27.06 -2.98
N SER A 63 11.62 26.89 -3.58
CA SER A 63 11.73 26.47 -4.97
C SER A 63 13.02 25.72 -5.28
N VAL A 64 12.98 24.85 -6.28
CA VAL A 64 14.13 24.15 -6.86
C VAL A 64 14.11 24.38 -8.37
N SER A 65 15.28 24.65 -8.95
CA SER A 65 15.45 24.78 -10.40
C SER A 65 16.44 23.76 -10.92
N GLU A 66 16.21 23.30 -12.15
CA GLU A 66 17.17 22.48 -12.86
C GLU A 66 18.43 23.30 -13.21
N ALA A 67 19.53 22.61 -13.47
CA ALA A 67 20.78 23.26 -13.86
C ALA A 67 20.91 23.46 -15.38
N VAL A 68 20.16 22.69 -16.17
CA VAL A 68 20.32 22.59 -17.62
C VAL A 68 18.97 22.80 -18.30
N SER A 69 19.00 23.42 -19.48
CA SER A 69 17.82 23.59 -20.32
C SER A 69 17.43 22.28 -21.00
N THR A 70 16.17 21.87 -20.89
CA THR A 70 15.62 20.61 -21.43
C THR A 70 14.14 20.78 -21.77
N THR A 71 13.58 19.88 -22.59
CA THR A 71 12.13 19.74 -22.78
C THR A 71 11.53 18.69 -21.85
N GLU A 72 12.34 17.75 -21.36
CA GLU A 72 11.99 16.68 -20.44
C GLU A 72 12.43 17.07 -19.03
N HIS A 73 11.52 17.68 -18.26
CA HIS A 73 11.84 18.21 -16.94
C HIS A 73 11.66 17.16 -15.86
N GLU A 74 12.60 17.13 -14.91
CA GLU A 74 12.50 16.35 -13.68
C GLU A 74 13.15 17.10 -12.52
N VAL A 75 12.32 17.59 -11.60
CA VAL A 75 12.80 18.30 -10.40
C VAL A 75 12.57 17.46 -9.17
N ARG A 76 13.67 17.09 -8.51
CA ARG A 76 13.68 16.39 -7.22
C ARG A 76 13.66 17.41 -6.08
N ILE A 77 12.64 17.32 -5.23
CA ILE A 77 12.51 18.10 -3.99
C ILE A 77 12.85 17.18 -2.82
N THR A 78 13.70 17.65 -1.89
CA THR A 78 14.13 16.91 -0.69
C THR A 78 13.95 17.74 0.58
N GLY A 79 14.09 17.11 1.75
CA GLY A 79 14.00 17.79 3.05
C GLY A 79 12.56 18.15 3.45
N LEU A 80 11.58 17.43 2.90
CA LEU A 80 10.17 17.59 3.22
C LEU A 80 9.83 16.94 4.56
N ALA A 81 8.78 17.44 5.21
CA ALA A 81 8.21 16.79 6.38
C ALA A 81 7.41 15.54 5.97
N PRO A 82 7.48 14.44 6.74
CA PRO A 82 6.63 13.27 6.51
C PRO A 82 5.16 13.60 6.74
N ASP A 83 4.29 12.77 6.15
CA ASP A 83 2.84 12.84 6.31
C ASP A 83 2.22 14.24 6.10
N SER A 84 2.70 14.94 5.07
CA SER A 84 2.37 16.34 4.82
C SER A 84 1.89 16.56 3.40
N GLN A 85 0.88 17.42 3.25
CA GLN A 85 0.42 17.89 1.95
C GLN A 85 1.15 19.17 1.56
N TYR A 86 1.85 19.13 0.43
CA TYR A 86 2.51 20.29 -0.18
C TYR A 86 1.83 20.65 -1.49
N PHE A 87 1.60 21.93 -1.72
CA PHE A 87 1.17 22.49 -2.99
C PHE A 87 2.39 22.86 -3.82
N TYR A 88 2.25 22.85 -5.15
CA TYR A 88 3.33 23.21 -6.06
C TYR A 88 2.86 23.95 -7.31
N SER A 89 3.80 24.63 -7.96
CA SER A 89 3.68 25.11 -9.33
C SER A 89 4.88 24.66 -10.14
N VAL A 90 4.68 24.48 -11.45
CA VAL A 90 5.74 24.17 -12.40
C VAL A 90 5.87 25.29 -13.43
N GLY A 91 7.09 25.49 -13.92
CA GLY A 91 7.35 26.45 -14.98
C GLY A 91 8.83 26.59 -15.25
N THR A 92 9.22 27.78 -15.67
CA THR A 92 10.62 28.16 -15.90
C THR A 92 11.12 29.04 -14.76
N THR A 93 12.39 29.43 -14.80
CA THR A 93 12.97 30.35 -13.81
C THR A 93 12.29 31.73 -13.79
N THR A 94 11.62 32.12 -14.88
CA THR A 94 11.00 33.44 -15.06
C THR A 94 9.48 33.41 -15.19
N GLN A 95 8.86 32.25 -15.46
CA GLN A 95 7.42 32.14 -15.70
C GLN A 95 6.83 30.90 -15.04
N VAL A 96 5.70 31.07 -14.34
CA VAL A 96 4.85 29.94 -13.92
C VAL A 96 4.01 29.47 -15.10
N LEU A 97 4.09 28.18 -15.43
CA LEU A 97 3.33 27.59 -16.54
C LEU A 97 2.07 26.87 -16.06
N GLN A 98 2.10 26.28 -14.86
CA GLN A 98 0.92 25.68 -14.24
C GLN A 98 0.95 25.80 -12.71
N GLN A 99 -0.19 26.12 -12.12
CA GLN A 99 -0.44 26.17 -10.68
C GLN A 99 -1.93 25.94 -10.40
N GLY A 100 -2.28 25.58 -9.16
CA GLY A 100 -3.67 25.41 -8.74
C GLY A 100 -3.77 24.78 -7.35
N SER A 101 -4.95 24.84 -6.74
CA SER A 101 -5.21 24.12 -5.48
C SER A 101 -5.28 22.60 -5.67
N ASP A 102 -5.33 22.13 -6.91
CA ASP A 102 -5.29 20.72 -7.28
C ASP A 102 -3.89 20.25 -7.76
N ASN A 103 -2.89 21.13 -7.71
CA ASN A 103 -1.47 20.83 -7.81
C ASN A 103 -0.89 20.66 -6.40
N TYR A 104 -0.98 19.45 -5.86
CA TYR A 104 -0.39 19.11 -4.57
C TYR A 104 0.22 17.71 -4.59
N PHE A 105 1.01 17.34 -3.59
CA PHE A 105 1.45 15.97 -3.37
C PHE A 105 1.45 15.67 -1.87
N LEU A 106 1.38 14.37 -1.54
CA LEU A 106 1.46 13.88 -0.17
C LEU A 106 2.80 13.18 0.03
N THR A 107 3.55 13.58 1.07
CA THR A 107 4.71 12.79 1.51
C THR A 107 4.26 11.53 2.25
N ALA A 108 5.03 10.47 2.13
CA ALA A 108 4.71 9.21 2.78
C ALA A 108 4.64 9.38 4.31
N PRO A 109 3.73 8.67 5.00
CA PRO A 109 3.66 8.69 6.44
C PRO A 109 4.69 7.73 7.06
N SER A 110 4.90 7.83 8.37
CA SER A 110 5.74 6.90 9.11
C SER A 110 5.15 5.49 9.15
N ALA A 111 6.00 4.48 9.41
CA ALA A 111 5.56 3.08 9.49
C ALA A 111 4.54 2.80 10.62
N THR A 112 4.45 3.69 11.61
CA THR A 112 3.55 3.59 12.75
C THR A 112 2.28 4.42 12.58
N THR A 113 2.07 5.03 11.42
CA THR A 113 0.88 5.85 11.19
C THR A 113 -0.39 5.06 11.43
N LYS A 114 -1.39 5.76 11.97
CA LYS A 114 -2.75 5.24 12.18
C LYS A 114 -3.74 5.87 11.21
N ARG A 115 -3.29 6.79 10.34
CA ARG A 115 -4.15 7.30 9.29
C ARG A 115 -4.40 6.21 8.26
N LYS A 116 -5.55 6.33 7.61
CA LYS A 116 -5.88 5.54 6.45
C LYS A 116 -5.04 5.95 5.24
N ILE A 117 -4.44 4.97 4.57
CA ILE A 117 -3.69 5.10 3.32
C ILE A 117 -4.56 4.60 2.18
N ARG A 118 -4.68 5.37 1.10
CA ARG A 118 -5.63 5.15 0.00
C ARG A 118 -4.91 4.95 -1.32
N VAL A 119 -5.11 3.78 -1.92
CA VAL A 119 -4.44 3.37 -3.14
C VAL A 119 -5.48 3.06 -4.21
N VAL A 120 -5.27 3.58 -5.41
CA VAL A 120 -6.02 3.18 -6.59
C VAL A 120 -5.10 2.52 -7.60
N SER A 121 -5.58 1.47 -8.25
CA SER A 121 -4.87 0.73 -9.28
C SER A 121 -5.67 0.75 -10.57
N PHE A 122 -5.03 1.17 -11.65
CA PHE A 122 -5.58 1.16 -13.00
C PHE A 122 -4.78 0.18 -13.85
N GLY A 123 -5.43 -0.89 -14.31
CA GLY A 123 -4.83 -1.87 -15.22
C GLY A 123 -5.29 -1.65 -16.63
N ASP A 124 -4.37 -1.81 -17.59
CA ASP A 124 -4.70 -1.86 -19.01
C ASP A 124 -5.44 -0.59 -19.45
N SER A 125 -5.01 0.53 -18.86
CA SER A 125 -5.72 1.80 -19.00
C SER A 125 -5.45 2.48 -20.34
N GLY A 126 -4.36 2.13 -21.03
CA GLY A 126 -3.87 2.82 -22.24
C GLY A 126 -4.70 2.66 -23.51
N MET A 127 -6.00 2.41 -23.41
CA MET A 127 -6.94 2.50 -24.53
C MET A 127 -8.34 2.91 -24.03
N ASN A 128 -9.13 3.59 -24.86
CA ASN A 128 -10.43 4.15 -24.47
C ASN A 128 -11.63 3.67 -25.33
N PRO A 129 -11.81 2.34 -25.53
CA PRO A 129 -12.91 1.82 -26.33
C PRO A 129 -14.25 2.25 -25.72
N ASN A 130 -15.12 2.85 -26.54
CA ASN A 130 -16.44 3.33 -26.13
C ASN A 130 -16.42 4.25 -24.89
N GLY A 131 -15.32 4.97 -24.64
CA GLY A 131 -15.18 5.85 -23.48
C GLY A 131 -14.89 5.14 -22.15
N ASN A 132 -14.58 3.83 -22.14
CA ASN A 132 -14.38 3.07 -20.90
C ASN A 132 -13.33 3.68 -19.98
N GLN A 133 -12.14 4.03 -20.49
CA GLN A 133 -11.05 4.63 -19.70
C GLN A 133 -11.49 5.93 -19.01
N THR A 134 -12.15 6.80 -19.77
CA THR A 134 -12.64 8.09 -19.25
C THR A 134 -13.75 7.87 -18.21
N ASN A 135 -14.65 6.94 -18.46
CA ASN A 135 -15.75 6.61 -17.56
C ASN A 135 -15.24 6.01 -16.25
N VAL A 136 -14.26 5.10 -16.30
CA VAL A 136 -13.63 4.49 -15.12
C VAL A 136 -12.92 5.55 -14.29
N ARG A 137 -12.12 6.42 -14.94
CA ARG A 137 -11.48 7.57 -14.28
C ARG A 137 -12.50 8.42 -13.54
N ASN A 138 -13.58 8.81 -14.23
CA ASN A 138 -14.61 9.66 -13.66
C ASN A 138 -15.35 8.98 -12.51
N ALA A 139 -15.66 7.67 -12.62
CA ALA A 139 -16.27 6.89 -11.55
C ALA A 139 -15.39 6.90 -10.28
N PHE A 140 -14.09 6.70 -10.44
CA PHE A 140 -13.15 6.80 -9.31
C PHE A 140 -13.10 8.21 -8.71
N LEU A 141 -13.00 9.25 -9.55
CA LEU A 141 -13.00 10.65 -9.09
C LEU A 141 -14.28 10.99 -8.31
N ASN A 142 -15.45 10.51 -8.78
CA ASN A 142 -16.72 10.67 -8.09
C ASN A 142 -16.77 9.90 -6.77
N TYR A 143 -16.21 8.69 -6.72
CA TYR A 143 -16.12 7.90 -5.48
C TYR A 143 -15.22 8.58 -4.43
N ARG A 144 -14.02 9.03 -4.80
CA ARG A 144 -13.09 9.64 -3.83
C ARG A 144 -13.54 11.04 -3.38
N GLY A 145 -14.31 11.75 -4.21
CA GLY A 145 -14.69 13.14 -3.97
C GLY A 145 -13.47 14.04 -3.78
N SER A 146 -13.46 14.82 -2.71
CA SER A 146 -12.32 15.68 -2.34
C SER A 146 -11.22 14.96 -1.55
N THR A 147 -11.41 13.68 -1.21
CA THR A 147 -10.43 12.93 -0.41
C THR A 147 -9.16 12.69 -1.23
N PRO A 148 -7.97 13.06 -0.72
CA PRO A 148 -6.71 12.78 -1.39
C PRO A 148 -6.48 11.28 -1.63
N THR A 149 -5.90 10.96 -2.78
CA THR A 149 -5.38 9.62 -3.10
C THR A 149 -3.89 9.63 -2.76
N ASP A 150 -3.45 8.71 -1.91
CA ASP A 150 -2.04 8.65 -1.52
C ASP A 150 -1.19 8.13 -2.68
N LEU A 151 -1.61 7.00 -3.27
CA LEU A 151 -0.89 6.31 -4.34
C LEU A 151 -1.82 5.95 -5.49
N TRP A 152 -1.30 6.10 -6.71
CA TRP A 152 -1.89 5.63 -7.94
C TRP A 152 -0.93 4.62 -8.57
N MET A 153 -1.42 3.41 -8.80
CA MET A 153 -0.66 2.30 -9.36
C MET A 153 -1.14 2.03 -10.78
N LEU A 154 -0.21 1.85 -11.71
CA LEU A 154 -0.52 1.27 -13.01
C LEU A 154 0.03 -0.14 -13.10
N ILE A 155 -0.81 -1.09 -13.49
CA ILE A 155 -0.47 -2.52 -13.52
C ILE A 155 -0.18 -3.05 -14.93
N GLY A 156 0.44 -2.21 -15.76
CA GLY A 156 0.89 -2.55 -17.11
C GLY A 156 -0.11 -2.19 -18.19
N ASP A 157 0.37 -2.26 -19.43
CA ASP A 157 -0.32 -1.85 -20.66
C ASP A 157 -0.80 -0.40 -20.56
N ASN A 158 0.17 0.47 -20.25
CA ASN A 158 -0.08 1.86 -19.86
C ASN A 158 -0.46 2.74 -21.05
N SER A 159 0.04 2.44 -22.25
CA SER A 159 -0.23 3.17 -23.50
C SER A 159 -0.65 2.30 -24.69
N TYR A 160 -0.63 0.97 -24.53
CA TYR A 160 -0.95 -0.06 -25.54
C TYR A 160 0.03 -0.21 -26.72
N ASP A 161 0.33 0.85 -27.46
CA ASP A 161 1.28 0.73 -28.57
C ASP A 161 2.73 0.78 -28.07
N GLY A 162 2.93 1.25 -26.83
CA GLY A 162 4.22 1.30 -26.15
C GLY A 162 5.13 2.46 -26.59
N ASP A 163 4.82 3.12 -27.71
CA ASP A 163 5.59 4.26 -28.22
C ASP A 163 5.26 5.60 -27.52
N ASP A 164 6.13 6.61 -27.66
CA ASP A 164 5.93 7.91 -26.98
C ASP A 164 4.67 8.66 -27.44
N PRO A 165 4.32 8.69 -28.75
CA PRO A 165 3.05 9.23 -29.22
C PRO A 165 1.83 8.59 -28.54
N ALA A 166 1.79 7.26 -28.42
CA ALA A 166 0.71 6.56 -27.74
C ALA A 166 0.68 6.91 -26.25
N TYR A 167 1.83 7.08 -25.59
CA TYR A 167 1.86 7.59 -24.22
C TYR A 167 1.22 8.98 -24.09
N GLN A 168 1.47 9.88 -25.05
CA GLN A 168 0.87 11.22 -25.00
C GLN A 168 -0.66 11.15 -25.09
N VAL A 169 -1.17 10.44 -26.11
CA VAL A 169 -2.61 10.40 -26.41
C VAL A 169 -3.38 9.48 -25.45
N ASN A 170 -2.89 8.26 -25.24
CA ASN A 170 -3.66 7.25 -24.53
C ASN A 170 -3.50 7.33 -23.01
N PHE A 171 -2.43 7.95 -22.50
CA PHE A 171 -2.15 8.04 -21.06
C PHE A 171 -2.13 9.47 -20.54
N PHE A 172 -1.23 10.32 -21.05
CA PHE A 172 -1.06 11.67 -20.51
C PHE A 172 -2.31 12.52 -20.72
N GLU A 173 -2.88 12.58 -21.93
CA GLU A 173 -4.12 13.33 -22.18
C GLU A 173 -5.29 12.86 -21.30
N ALA A 174 -5.38 11.56 -21.03
CA ALA A 174 -6.44 10.98 -20.21
C ALA A 174 -6.35 11.38 -18.73
N TYR A 175 -5.17 11.71 -18.19
CA TYR A 175 -5.01 11.91 -16.74
C TYR A 175 -4.32 13.21 -16.30
N GLN A 176 -3.67 13.95 -17.20
CA GLN A 176 -2.85 15.13 -16.87
C GLN A 176 -3.62 16.27 -16.21
N THR A 177 -4.93 16.36 -16.44
CA THR A 177 -5.79 17.38 -15.83
C THR A 177 -6.42 16.94 -14.51
N THR A 178 -6.20 15.69 -14.07
CA THR A 178 -6.84 15.08 -12.89
C THR A 178 -5.82 14.44 -11.95
N LEU A 179 -5.64 13.12 -12.00
CA LEU A 179 -4.86 12.34 -11.04
C LEU A 179 -3.37 12.67 -11.06
N MET A 180 -2.78 12.93 -12.23
CA MET A 180 -1.33 13.18 -12.37
C MET A 180 -0.86 14.35 -11.53
N LYS A 181 -1.71 15.38 -11.37
CA LYS A 181 -1.35 16.58 -10.62
C LYS A 181 -1.23 16.35 -9.12
N ASN A 182 -1.85 15.29 -8.59
CA ASN A 182 -2.02 15.12 -7.14
C ASN A 182 -2.03 13.70 -6.57
N SER A 183 -1.78 12.68 -7.39
CA SER A 183 -1.69 11.29 -6.95
C SER A 183 -0.28 10.78 -7.25
N MET A 184 0.41 10.24 -6.24
CA MET A 184 1.77 9.72 -6.41
C MET A 184 1.72 8.47 -7.30
N LEU A 185 2.37 8.53 -8.46
CA LEU A 185 2.26 7.49 -9.47
C LEU A 185 3.45 6.51 -9.40
N PHE A 186 3.14 5.23 -9.34
CA PHE A 186 4.06 4.12 -9.55
C PHE A 186 3.47 3.16 -10.59
N SER A 187 4.29 2.50 -11.38
CA SER A 187 3.82 1.68 -12.50
C SER A 187 4.66 0.42 -12.66
N VAL A 188 4.09 -0.58 -13.32
CA VAL A 188 4.85 -1.66 -13.95
C VAL A 188 4.59 -1.63 -15.46
N PRO A 189 5.51 -2.13 -16.29
CA PRO A 189 5.24 -2.36 -17.70
C PRO A 189 4.42 -3.65 -17.89
N GLY A 190 3.56 -3.67 -18.91
CA GLY A 190 2.93 -4.86 -19.45
C GLY A 190 3.52 -5.23 -20.82
N ASN A 191 2.99 -6.28 -21.46
CA ASN A 191 3.52 -6.73 -22.76
C ASN A 191 3.34 -5.70 -23.87
N HIS A 192 2.29 -4.88 -23.80
CA HIS A 192 2.06 -3.82 -24.77
C HIS A 192 2.97 -2.61 -24.58
N ASP A 193 3.50 -2.36 -23.38
CA ASP A 193 4.54 -1.33 -23.18
C ASP A 193 5.84 -1.71 -23.92
N TYR A 194 6.07 -3.00 -24.13
CA TYR A 194 7.11 -3.57 -24.98
C TYR A 194 6.65 -3.81 -26.42
N SER A 195 5.47 -3.34 -26.81
CA SER A 195 4.84 -3.56 -28.12
C SER A 195 4.76 -5.05 -28.51
N ASN A 196 4.66 -5.96 -27.53
CA ASN A 196 4.76 -7.41 -27.72
C ASN A 196 6.02 -7.86 -28.49
N ASN A 197 7.12 -7.12 -28.37
CA ASN A 197 8.33 -7.33 -29.16
C ASN A 197 9.44 -7.93 -28.29
N SER A 198 9.97 -9.09 -28.70
CA SER A 198 11.04 -9.77 -27.95
C SER A 198 12.35 -8.98 -27.91
N THR A 199 12.70 -8.26 -28.97
CA THR A 199 13.89 -7.39 -28.98
C THR A 199 13.77 -6.27 -27.96
N LEU A 200 12.58 -5.67 -27.84
CA LEU A 200 12.31 -4.64 -26.84
C LEU A 200 12.27 -5.22 -25.42
N ALA A 201 11.73 -6.43 -25.26
CA ALA A 201 11.78 -7.15 -23.98
C ALA A 201 13.22 -7.43 -23.52
N ASP A 202 14.15 -7.65 -24.44
CA ASP A 202 15.55 -7.95 -24.13
C ASP A 202 16.37 -6.67 -23.87
N ASN A 203 16.20 -5.63 -24.69
CA ASN A 203 17.03 -4.42 -24.63
C ASN A 203 16.43 -3.29 -23.78
N HIS A 204 15.15 -3.38 -23.40
CA HIS A 204 14.42 -2.42 -22.56
C HIS A 204 14.40 -0.99 -23.15
N ASN A 205 14.60 -0.83 -24.45
CA ASN A 205 14.59 0.47 -25.12
C ASN A 205 13.16 0.90 -25.46
N ILE A 206 12.37 1.19 -24.41
CA ILE A 206 10.96 1.55 -24.52
C ILE A 206 10.65 2.89 -23.82
N PRO A 207 9.70 3.68 -24.35
CA PRO A 207 9.26 4.94 -23.76
C PRO A 207 8.79 4.87 -22.30
N TYR A 208 8.32 3.71 -21.83
CA TYR A 208 8.02 3.50 -20.41
C TYR A 208 9.20 3.93 -19.50
N PHE A 209 10.42 3.47 -19.80
CA PHE A 209 11.60 3.76 -18.97
C PHE A 209 12.15 5.18 -19.13
N SER A 210 11.75 5.91 -20.18
CA SER A 210 12.04 7.35 -20.30
C SER A 210 10.96 8.23 -19.66
N ASN A 211 9.70 7.77 -19.65
CA ASN A 211 8.56 8.51 -19.12
C ASN A 211 8.44 8.39 -17.60
N PHE A 212 8.88 7.27 -16.99
CA PHE A 212 8.76 7.07 -15.55
C PHE A 212 10.12 7.13 -14.83
N SER A 213 10.11 7.79 -13.67
CA SER A 213 11.22 7.78 -12.70
C SER A 213 10.87 6.83 -11.57
N LEU A 214 11.67 5.78 -11.43
CA LEU A 214 11.39 4.68 -10.52
C LEU A 214 12.54 4.57 -9.49
N PRO A 215 12.25 4.19 -8.23
CA PRO A 215 13.21 4.25 -7.12
C PRO A 215 14.25 3.11 -7.17
N THR A 216 15.14 3.18 -8.16
CA THR A 216 16.16 2.16 -8.44
C THR A 216 17.18 1.99 -7.29
N ASN A 217 17.39 3.02 -6.47
CA ASN A 217 18.31 3.03 -5.33
C ASN A 217 17.56 2.96 -3.98
N ALA A 218 16.34 2.43 -3.97
CA ALA A 218 15.46 2.40 -2.79
C ALA A 218 15.14 3.79 -2.22
N GLU A 219 15.06 4.82 -3.08
CA GLU A 219 14.69 6.20 -2.70
C GLU A 219 13.31 6.27 -2.03
N SER A 220 12.46 5.28 -2.30
CA SER A 220 11.12 5.13 -1.73
C SER A 220 10.99 3.95 -0.74
N GLY A 221 12.10 3.30 -0.34
CA GLY A 221 12.13 2.18 0.60
C GLY A 221 12.33 0.80 -0.02
N GLY A 222 12.50 -0.22 0.84
CA GLY A 222 12.88 -1.58 0.47
C GLY A 222 14.36 -1.73 0.07
N VAL A 223 14.67 -2.75 -0.73
CA VAL A 223 16.03 -3.06 -1.19
C VAL A 223 16.29 -2.44 -2.56
N ALA A 224 17.44 -1.76 -2.72
CA ALA A 224 17.82 -1.17 -4.01
C ALA A 224 17.92 -2.25 -5.10
N SER A 225 17.18 -2.05 -6.19
CA SER A 225 17.16 -2.97 -7.34
C SER A 225 18.23 -2.66 -8.38
N GLY A 226 18.74 -1.41 -8.39
CA GLY A 226 19.67 -0.90 -9.39
C GLY A 226 19.07 -0.74 -10.79
N THR A 227 17.74 -0.85 -10.91
CA THR A 227 17.07 -1.02 -12.20
C THR A 227 15.64 -0.46 -12.15
N LYS A 228 15.07 -0.09 -13.30
CA LYS A 228 13.71 0.47 -13.41
C LYS A 228 12.62 -0.59 -13.60
N GLU A 229 13.00 -1.78 -14.01
CA GLU A 229 12.16 -2.93 -14.35
C GLU A 229 11.46 -3.52 -13.12
N TRP A 230 12.12 -3.49 -11.95
CA TRP A 230 11.51 -3.92 -10.70
C TRP A 230 12.05 -3.07 -9.56
N TYR A 231 11.20 -2.81 -8.57
CA TYR A 231 11.51 -1.94 -7.44
C TYR A 231 10.45 -2.08 -6.34
N SER A 232 10.73 -1.49 -5.19
CA SER A 232 9.83 -1.49 -4.03
C SER A 232 9.53 -0.08 -3.55
N VAL A 233 8.40 0.07 -2.85
CA VAL A 233 7.99 1.33 -2.20
C VAL A 233 7.44 1.02 -0.82
N ASP A 234 8.00 1.68 0.19
CA ASP A 234 7.43 1.72 1.53
C ASP A 234 6.54 2.96 1.69
N TYR A 235 5.25 2.74 1.98
CA TYR A 235 4.32 3.82 2.30
C TYR A 235 3.59 3.50 3.60
N GLY A 236 4.02 4.15 4.69
CA GLY A 236 3.57 3.82 6.03
C GLY A 236 3.87 2.35 6.40
N PRO A 237 2.85 1.57 6.83
CA PRO A 237 2.99 0.17 7.22
C PRO A 237 2.93 -0.81 6.03
N ILE A 238 2.89 -0.30 4.79
CA ILE A 238 2.75 -1.11 3.57
C ILE A 238 4.08 -1.14 2.82
N HIS A 239 4.44 -2.33 2.37
CA HIS A 239 5.53 -2.59 1.44
C HIS A 239 4.94 -3.04 0.10
N PHE A 240 5.12 -2.21 -0.92
CA PHE A 240 4.73 -2.46 -2.29
C PHE A 240 5.90 -2.99 -3.09
N ILE A 241 5.65 -4.00 -3.92
CA ILE A 241 6.67 -4.62 -4.78
C ILE A 241 6.15 -4.58 -6.21
N MET A 242 6.91 -3.99 -7.11
CA MET A 242 6.58 -3.80 -8.52
C MET A 242 7.50 -4.70 -9.34
N LEU A 243 6.90 -5.60 -10.13
CA LEU A 243 7.61 -6.61 -10.92
C LEU A 243 7.30 -6.46 -12.41
N ASP A 244 8.33 -6.47 -13.23
CA ASP A 244 8.20 -6.56 -14.69
C ASP A 244 8.02 -8.03 -15.09
N GLY A 245 6.84 -8.31 -15.65
CA GLY A 245 6.46 -9.63 -16.10
C GLY A 245 6.87 -9.98 -17.52
N TYR A 246 7.27 -9.00 -18.34
CA TYR A 246 7.55 -9.20 -19.77
C TYR A 246 9.00 -8.96 -20.15
N GLY A 247 9.73 -8.05 -19.51
CA GLY A 247 11.16 -7.90 -19.73
C GLY A 247 11.94 -9.19 -19.47
N THR A 248 13.07 -9.36 -20.14
CA THR A 248 13.99 -10.49 -19.91
C THR A 248 15.31 -9.99 -19.33
N ARG A 249 16.08 -10.86 -18.68
CA ARG A 249 17.49 -10.57 -18.36
C ARG A 249 18.37 -11.73 -18.79
N PRO A 250 19.64 -11.48 -19.17
CA PRO A 250 20.56 -12.54 -19.48
C PRO A 250 20.85 -13.37 -18.23
N VAL A 251 20.52 -14.66 -18.26
CA VAL A 251 20.94 -15.67 -17.29
C VAL A 251 21.80 -16.68 -18.03
N ASN A 252 23.06 -16.83 -17.63
CA ASN A 252 24.04 -17.67 -18.32
C ASN A 252 24.14 -17.38 -19.84
N GLY A 253 24.01 -16.10 -20.23
CA GLY A 253 24.06 -15.65 -21.62
C GLY A 253 22.75 -15.79 -22.41
N VAL A 254 21.65 -16.22 -21.78
CA VAL A 254 20.35 -16.41 -22.44
C VAL A 254 19.34 -15.42 -21.90
N ALA A 255 18.66 -14.70 -22.80
CA ALA A 255 17.52 -13.85 -22.46
C ALA A 255 16.42 -14.70 -21.78
N THR A 256 16.19 -14.43 -20.50
CA THR A 256 15.37 -15.27 -19.63
C THR A 256 14.34 -14.40 -18.91
N LYS A 257 13.08 -14.81 -18.89
CA LYS A 257 12.02 -14.16 -18.10
C LYS A 257 12.19 -14.46 -16.61
N PHE A 258 11.71 -13.59 -15.72
CA PHE A 258 12.00 -13.74 -14.30
C PHE A 258 11.45 -15.01 -13.64
N TYR A 259 10.30 -15.50 -14.10
CA TYR A 259 9.70 -16.75 -13.64
C TYR A 259 10.37 -18.00 -14.23
N ALA A 260 11.20 -17.87 -15.27
CA ALA A 260 11.83 -19.02 -15.93
C ALA A 260 13.00 -19.60 -15.10
N ASP A 261 13.77 -18.76 -14.40
CA ASP A 261 14.82 -19.19 -13.47
C ASP A 261 14.66 -18.46 -12.12
N THR A 262 14.16 -19.18 -11.11
CA THR A 262 13.96 -18.58 -9.78
C THR A 262 15.23 -18.57 -8.92
N LEU A 263 16.31 -19.22 -9.35
CA LEU A 263 17.57 -19.31 -8.62
C LEU A 263 18.50 -18.16 -8.99
N ASN A 264 18.62 -17.86 -10.29
CA ASN A 264 19.66 -16.96 -10.79
C ASN A 264 19.13 -15.70 -11.48
N HIS A 265 17.84 -15.63 -11.85
CA HIS A 265 17.34 -14.43 -12.50
C HIS A 265 17.41 -13.24 -11.52
N PRO A 266 18.01 -12.10 -11.93
CA PRO A 266 18.29 -10.98 -11.02
C PRO A 266 17.04 -10.43 -10.33
N GLN A 267 15.93 -10.32 -11.06
CA GLN A 267 14.64 -9.90 -10.47
C GLN A 267 14.14 -10.87 -9.39
N THR A 268 14.26 -12.19 -9.60
CA THR A 268 13.75 -13.18 -8.63
C THR A 268 14.67 -13.32 -7.42
N VAL A 269 15.98 -13.16 -7.63
CA VAL A 269 16.96 -13.07 -6.54
C VAL A 269 16.68 -11.84 -5.69
N TRP A 270 16.51 -10.66 -6.32
CA TRP A 270 16.16 -9.42 -5.64
C TRP A 270 14.83 -9.53 -4.89
N LEU A 271 13.78 -10.08 -5.52
CA LEU A 271 12.46 -10.27 -4.91
C LEU A 271 12.56 -11.04 -3.58
N LYS A 272 13.34 -12.13 -3.54
CA LYS A 272 13.56 -12.91 -2.33
C LYS A 272 14.29 -12.10 -1.25
N GLN A 273 15.28 -11.29 -1.64
CA GLN A 273 16.04 -10.43 -0.73
C GLN A 273 15.14 -9.33 -0.14
N ASP A 274 14.35 -8.67 -0.98
CA ASP A 274 13.44 -7.59 -0.58
C ASP A 274 12.34 -8.08 0.36
N LEU A 275 11.67 -9.19 0.00
CA LEU A 275 10.70 -9.86 0.88
C LEU A 275 11.32 -10.37 2.19
N ALA A 276 12.59 -10.81 2.17
CA ALA A 276 13.30 -11.20 3.39
C ALA A 276 13.64 -10.01 4.27
N ALA A 277 13.97 -8.85 3.69
CA ALA A 277 14.37 -7.65 4.41
C ALA A 277 13.20 -6.88 5.03
N THR A 278 12.03 -6.84 4.36
CA THR A 278 10.91 -6.02 4.82
C THR A 278 10.31 -6.51 6.14
N THR A 279 10.04 -5.60 7.08
CA THR A 279 9.29 -5.88 8.33
C THR A 279 7.92 -5.21 8.33
N LYS A 280 7.48 -4.69 7.18
CA LYS A 280 6.18 -4.01 7.07
C LYS A 280 5.04 -4.99 7.27
N LYS A 281 3.97 -4.48 7.89
CA LYS A 281 2.78 -5.28 8.24
C LYS A 281 2.08 -5.80 6.99
N TRP A 282 1.96 -4.95 5.97
CA TRP A 282 1.27 -5.27 4.72
C TRP A 282 2.28 -5.44 3.59
N LYS A 283 2.12 -6.50 2.80
CA LYS A 283 2.96 -6.80 1.63
C LYS A 283 2.05 -6.98 0.43
N ILE A 284 2.16 -6.08 -0.55
CA ILE A 284 1.31 -6.06 -1.74
C ILE A 284 2.19 -6.06 -2.98
N VAL A 285 1.95 -7.01 -3.87
CA VAL A 285 2.73 -7.18 -5.11
C VAL A 285 1.91 -6.71 -6.30
N TYR A 286 2.56 -6.01 -7.23
CA TYR A 286 2.02 -5.54 -8.49
C TYR A 286 2.81 -6.21 -9.61
N LEU A 287 2.11 -6.90 -10.51
CA LEU A 287 2.67 -7.61 -11.66
C LEU A 287 1.62 -7.62 -12.77
N HIS A 288 2.01 -7.45 -14.03
CA HIS A 288 1.01 -7.39 -15.11
C HIS A 288 0.26 -8.73 -15.34
N PHE A 289 0.97 -9.86 -15.30
CA PHE A 289 0.46 -11.16 -15.74
C PHE A 289 -0.26 -11.98 -14.65
N PRO A 290 -1.56 -12.32 -14.82
CA PRO A 290 -2.34 -13.00 -13.79
C PRO A 290 -2.14 -14.53 -13.78
N PRO A 291 -1.64 -15.13 -12.68
CA PRO A 291 -1.43 -16.58 -12.60
C PRO A 291 -2.73 -17.41 -12.52
N TYR A 292 -3.85 -16.77 -12.17
CA TYR A 292 -5.17 -17.36 -12.18
C TYR A 292 -6.09 -16.40 -12.92
N SER A 293 -6.58 -16.78 -14.10
CA SER A 293 -7.57 -15.99 -14.82
C SER A 293 -8.26 -16.83 -15.89
N MET A 294 -9.56 -16.58 -16.08
CA MET A 294 -10.32 -17.12 -17.21
C MET A 294 -11.08 -15.99 -17.92
N GLY A 295 -10.45 -14.81 -17.99
CA GLY A 295 -11.03 -13.56 -18.44
C GLY A 295 -10.84 -13.28 -19.93
N GLY A 296 -10.23 -12.12 -20.22
CA GLY A 296 -9.73 -11.83 -21.58
C GLY A 296 -8.64 -12.82 -22.00
N HIS A 297 -7.82 -13.26 -21.03
CA HIS A 297 -6.80 -14.30 -21.19
C HIS A 297 -7.08 -15.48 -20.22
N SER A 298 -6.62 -16.67 -20.60
CA SER A 298 -6.77 -17.90 -19.81
C SER A 298 -5.42 -18.35 -19.25
N SER A 299 -5.38 -18.65 -17.96
CA SER A 299 -4.21 -19.23 -17.28
C SER A 299 -4.01 -20.74 -17.50
N GLU A 300 -4.87 -21.40 -18.28
CA GLU A 300 -4.83 -22.86 -18.48
C GLU A 300 -4.10 -23.31 -19.76
N GLY A 301 -3.84 -22.40 -20.69
CA GLY A 301 -3.10 -22.67 -21.92
C GLY A 301 -1.91 -21.75 -22.15
N ASP A 302 -1.74 -20.73 -21.30
CA ASP A 302 -0.65 -19.77 -21.41
C ASP A 302 0.55 -20.24 -20.56
N PRO A 303 1.72 -20.49 -21.19
CA PRO A 303 2.90 -20.98 -20.49
C PRO A 303 3.48 -19.96 -19.51
N ASP A 304 3.34 -18.67 -19.77
CA ASP A 304 3.90 -17.60 -18.94
C ASP A 304 3.06 -17.45 -17.67
N LEU A 305 1.74 -17.40 -17.81
CA LEU A 305 0.82 -17.36 -16.65
C LEU A 305 0.97 -18.62 -15.78
N THR A 306 1.10 -19.79 -16.43
CA THR A 306 1.35 -21.05 -15.74
C THR A 306 2.68 -21.05 -15.00
N ALA A 307 3.75 -20.51 -15.59
CA ALA A 307 5.06 -20.45 -14.96
C ALA A 307 5.05 -19.53 -13.74
N ILE A 308 4.37 -18.38 -13.81
CA ILE A 308 4.19 -17.48 -12.66
C ILE A 308 3.46 -18.22 -11.53
N ARG A 309 2.35 -18.90 -11.85
CA ARG A 309 1.59 -19.71 -10.89
C ARG A 309 2.46 -20.76 -10.20
N GLN A 310 3.28 -21.47 -10.96
CA GLN A 310 4.07 -22.60 -10.46
C GLN A 310 5.35 -22.21 -9.75
N ARG A 311 5.96 -21.07 -10.11
CA ARG A 311 7.33 -20.75 -9.71
C ARG A 311 7.45 -19.47 -8.88
N ILE A 312 6.56 -18.51 -9.06
CA ILE A 312 6.58 -17.23 -8.35
C ILE A 312 5.63 -17.21 -7.16
N ASN A 313 4.38 -17.67 -7.32
CA ASN A 313 3.42 -17.73 -6.20
C ASN A 313 3.96 -18.45 -4.96
N PRO A 314 4.70 -19.58 -5.06
CA PRO A 314 5.29 -20.22 -3.87
C PRO A 314 6.28 -19.34 -3.12
N ILE A 315 6.97 -18.43 -3.80
CA ILE A 315 7.87 -17.45 -3.18
C ILE A 315 7.03 -16.43 -2.42
N LEU A 316 6.04 -15.82 -3.08
CA LEU A 316 5.18 -14.79 -2.49
C LEU A 316 4.47 -15.30 -1.22
N GLU A 317 3.89 -16.49 -1.30
CA GLU A 317 3.17 -17.12 -0.19
C GLU A 317 4.10 -17.44 0.99
N ARG A 318 5.34 -17.91 0.74
CA ARG A 318 6.31 -18.21 1.80
C ARG A 318 6.67 -16.97 2.63
N TYR A 319 6.67 -15.78 2.03
CA TYR A 319 6.97 -14.53 2.72
C TYR A 319 5.71 -13.82 3.26
N GLY A 320 4.54 -14.45 3.16
CA GLY A 320 3.27 -13.89 3.66
C GLY A 320 2.88 -12.62 2.91
N VAL A 321 2.90 -12.67 1.57
CA VAL A 321 2.29 -11.64 0.72
C VAL A 321 0.77 -11.71 0.87
N ASP A 322 0.14 -10.55 1.05
CA ASP A 322 -1.29 -10.46 1.39
C ASP A 322 -2.15 -10.42 0.13
N MET A 323 -1.71 -9.62 -0.84
CA MET A 323 -2.45 -9.36 -2.06
C MET A 323 -1.51 -9.18 -3.25
N VAL A 324 -1.88 -9.76 -4.39
CA VAL A 324 -1.23 -9.53 -5.69
C VAL A 324 -2.23 -8.87 -6.62
N VAL A 325 -1.90 -7.70 -7.17
CA VAL A 325 -2.74 -6.92 -8.08
C VAL A 325 -2.19 -7.05 -9.51
N LEU A 326 -3.07 -7.43 -10.42
CA LEU A 326 -2.73 -7.98 -11.74
C LEU A 326 -3.55 -7.33 -12.85
N GLY A 327 -2.98 -7.21 -14.06
CA GLY A 327 -3.65 -6.67 -15.27
C GLY A 327 -3.90 -7.75 -16.31
N HIS A 328 -3.67 -7.41 -17.58
CA HIS A 328 -3.59 -8.26 -18.79
C HIS A 328 -4.91 -8.92 -19.21
N SER A 329 -5.62 -9.54 -18.28
CA SER A 329 -6.99 -10.00 -18.52
C SER A 329 -7.93 -8.80 -18.38
N HIS A 330 -8.64 -8.48 -19.46
CA HIS A 330 -9.47 -7.27 -19.57
C HIS A 330 -10.83 -7.33 -18.82
N ASN A 331 -10.79 -7.79 -17.57
CA ASN A 331 -11.92 -7.94 -16.67
C ASN A 331 -11.50 -7.65 -15.21
N TYR A 332 -12.41 -7.93 -14.28
CA TYR A 332 -12.10 -8.05 -12.87
C TYR A 332 -12.32 -9.48 -12.39
N GLU A 333 -11.34 -10.04 -11.68
CA GLU A 333 -11.45 -11.31 -10.98
C GLU A 333 -10.77 -11.20 -9.62
N ARG A 334 -11.39 -11.77 -8.59
CA ARG A 334 -10.79 -11.84 -7.25
C ARG A 334 -10.83 -13.26 -6.77
N SER A 335 -9.68 -13.75 -6.31
CA SER A 335 -9.57 -15.08 -5.70
C SER A 335 -9.99 -15.08 -4.23
N TYR A 336 -10.27 -16.26 -3.69
CA TYR A 336 -10.11 -16.49 -2.25
C TYR A 336 -8.64 -16.32 -1.82
N PRO A 337 -8.31 -16.29 -0.52
CA PRO A 337 -6.93 -16.43 -0.06
C PRO A 337 -6.39 -17.81 -0.45
N ILE A 338 -5.53 -17.86 -1.47
CA ILE A 338 -4.98 -19.10 -2.04
C ILE A 338 -3.63 -19.41 -1.40
N HIS A 339 -3.41 -20.68 -1.07
CA HIS A 339 -2.13 -21.17 -0.55
C HIS A 339 -1.87 -22.58 -1.06
N ASP A 340 -0.64 -22.88 -1.45
CA ASP A 340 -0.21 -24.24 -1.85
C ASP A 340 -0.98 -24.84 -3.04
N GLN A 341 -1.42 -23.99 -3.97
CA GLN A 341 -2.29 -24.39 -5.07
C GLN A 341 -1.78 -23.85 -6.39
N TYR A 342 -0.87 -24.59 -7.01
CA TYR A 342 -0.12 -24.12 -8.18
C TYR A 342 -0.41 -24.92 -9.46
N GLY A 343 -1.31 -25.90 -9.36
CA GLY A 343 -1.70 -26.76 -10.46
C GLY A 343 -2.70 -26.11 -11.42
N PRO A 344 -3.02 -26.80 -12.54
CA PRO A 344 -4.08 -26.40 -13.45
C PRO A 344 -5.46 -26.35 -12.77
N MET A 345 -6.42 -25.68 -13.42
CA MET A 345 -7.80 -25.53 -12.97
C MET A 345 -8.47 -26.89 -12.67
N SER A 346 -8.05 -27.97 -13.34
CA SER A 346 -8.54 -29.33 -13.09
C SER A 346 -8.22 -29.88 -11.70
N ASP A 347 -7.21 -29.34 -11.02
CA ASP A 347 -6.79 -29.79 -9.70
C ASP A 347 -7.69 -29.22 -8.59
N PHE A 348 -8.45 -28.17 -8.91
CA PHE A 348 -9.33 -27.51 -7.96
C PHE A 348 -10.67 -28.27 -7.91
N SER A 349 -10.91 -28.95 -6.78
CA SER A 349 -12.21 -29.60 -6.56
C SER A 349 -13.35 -28.58 -6.55
N SER A 350 -14.59 -29.02 -6.78
CA SER A 350 -15.74 -28.13 -6.58
C SER A 350 -15.92 -27.65 -5.13
N ASN A 351 -15.26 -28.30 -4.15
CA ASN A 351 -15.22 -27.88 -2.76
C ASN A 351 -14.06 -26.91 -2.51
N PRO A 352 -14.36 -25.63 -2.27
CA PRO A 352 -13.31 -24.64 -2.14
C PRO A 352 -12.47 -24.74 -0.87
N SER A 353 -12.98 -25.41 0.18
CA SER A 353 -12.22 -25.68 1.40
C SER A 353 -10.93 -26.49 1.15
N ALA A 354 -10.78 -27.12 -0.02
CA ALA A 354 -9.58 -27.86 -0.40
C ALA A 354 -8.40 -26.96 -0.84
N TYR A 355 -8.65 -25.71 -1.22
CA TYR A 355 -7.64 -24.80 -1.78
C TYR A 355 -7.64 -23.39 -1.16
N ARG A 356 -8.60 -23.10 -0.28
CA ARG A 356 -8.65 -21.87 0.52
C ARG A 356 -7.84 -22.01 1.79
N PHE A 357 -7.38 -20.90 2.33
CA PHE A 357 -6.82 -20.89 3.69
C PHE A 357 -7.92 -21.31 4.71
N PRO A 358 -7.69 -22.34 5.56
CA PRO A 358 -8.76 -23.01 6.32
C PRO A 358 -9.55 -22.14 7.28
N GLU A 359 -8.96 -21.04 7.76
CA GLU A 359 -9.61 -20.12 8.71
C GLU A 359 -10.56 -19.12 8.01
N ASP A 360 -10.53 -19.05 6.68
CA ASP A 360 -11.25 -18.10 5.85
C ASP A 360 -12.26 -18.79 4.92
N ASN A 361 -13.40 -19.20 5.49
CA ASN A 361 -14.48 -19.87 4.76
C ASN A 361 -15.45 -18.90 4.06
N GLY A 362 -15.32 -17.58 4.29
CA GLY A 362 -16.20 -16.55 3.73
C GLY A 362 -15.78 -15.99 2.37
N SER A 363 -16.62 -15.13 1.81
CA SER A 363 -16.38 -14.38 0.57
C SER A 363 -15.51 -13.15 0.75
N GLY A 364 -15.19 -12.78 1.99
CA GLY A 364 -14.43 -11.58 2.33
C GLY A 364 -15.23 -10.27 2.24
N ARG A 365 -16.46 -10.27 1.70
CA ARG A 365 -17.22 -9.05 1.36
C ARG A 365 -17.49 -8.10 2.54
N TYR A 366 -17.54 -8.67 3.73
CA TYR A 366 -17.71 -8.00 5.01
C TYR A 366 -18.88 -7.01 5.03
N ASP A 367 -19.98 -7.38 4.36
CA ASP A 367 -21.19 -6.57 4.19
C ASP A 367 -22.38 -7.06 5.04
N GLY A 368 -22.21 -8.15 5.79
CA GLY A 368 -23.24 -8.74 6.65
C GLY A 368 -24.13 -9.76 5.94
N SER A 369 -23.88 -10.05 4.66
CA SER A 369 -24.52 -11.17 3.96
C SER A 369 -23.97 -12.53 4.43
N ASP A 370 -24.67 -13.61 4.10
CA ASP A 370 -24.26 -14.97 4.48
C ASP A 370 -22.85 -15.30 3.97
N ASN A 371 -22.05 -15.95 4.82
CA ASN A 371 -20.66 -16.32 4.53
C ASN A 371 -19.82 -15.13 4.01
N SER A 372 -20.03 -13.92 4.53
CA SER A 372 -19.32 -12.71 4.08
C SER A 372 -18.19 -12.24 4.99
N CYS A 373 -17.81 -13.00 6.02
CA CYS A 373 -16.79 -12.54 6.95
C CYS A 373 -15.47 -12.15 6.28
N ALA A 374 -14.82 -11.14 6.86
CA ALA A 374 -13.51 -10.66 6.43
C ALA A 374 -12.48 -11.80 6.48
N TYR A 375 -11.51 -11.75 5.57
CA TYR A 375 -10.36 -12.64 5.61
C TYR A 375 -9.49 -12.32 6.83
N LYS A 376 -9.00 -13.35 7.52
CA LYS A 376 -8.14 -13.26 8.69
C LYS A 376 -6.75 -13.74 8.31
N SER A 377 -5.78 -12.91 8.64
CA SER A 377 -4.38 -13.14 8.28
C SER A 377 -3.48 -12.69 9.42
N THR A 378 -2.16 -12.83 9.27
CA THR A 378 -1.17 -12.34 10.23
C THR A 378 -0.09 -11.49 9.56
N SER A 379 0.61 -10.71 10.37
CA SER A 379 1.82 -9.99 9.96
C SER A 379 3.05 -10.89 9.86
N GLU A 380 3.01 -12.12 10.39
CA GLU A 380 4.10 -13.08 10.29
C GLU A 380 4.43 -13.46 8.83
N LYS A 381 5.71 -13.76 8.56
CA LYS A 381 6.17 -14.24 7.25
C LYS A 381 5.92 -15.74 7.14
N LYS A 382 4.65 -16.13 6.97
CA LYS A 382 4.24 -17.52 6.77
C LYS A 382 3.14 -17.63 5.72
N LYS A 383 2.91 -18.85 5.25
CA LYS A 383 1.80 -19.14 4.33
C LYS A 383 0.47 -19.00 5.07
N GLN A 384 -0.32 -18.04 4.62
CA GLN A 384 -1.59 -17.62 5.26
C GLN A 384 -2.70 -17.32 4.25
N GLY A 385 -2.52 -17.76 3.00
CA GLY A 385 -3.37 -17.37 1.88
C GLY A 385 -2.99 -16.00 1.31
N THR A 386 -2.91 -15.91 -0.01
CA THR A 386 -2.71 -14.66 -0.76
C THR A 386 -3.93 -14.41 -1.64
N VAL A 387 -4.45 -13.18 -1.63
CA VAL A 387 -5.56 -12.77 -2.50
C VAL A 387 -4.99 -12.28 -3.83
N TYR A 388 -5.39 -12.91 -4.94
CA TYR A 388 -5.03 -12.48 -6.28
C TYR A 388 -6.19 -11.68 -6.87
N VAL A 389 -5.91 -10.45 -7.30
CA VAL A 389 -6.89 -9.52 -7.88
C VAL A 389 -6.47 -9.18 -9.29
N VAL A 390 -7.19 -9.72 -10.28
CA VAL A 390 -7.12 -9.29 -11.67
C VAL A 390 -8.01 -8.06 -11.82
N ALA A 391 -7.44 -6.94 -12.25
CA ALA A 391 -8.10 -5.64 -12.39
C ALA A 391 -7.67 -4.94 -13.68
N GLY A 392 -7.54 -5.70 -14.77
CA GLY A 392 -7.05 -5.22 -16.07
C GLY A 392 -8.10 -4.55 -16.95
N SER A 393 -9.10 -3.89 -16.36
CA SER A 393 -10.25 -3.37 -17.12
C SER A 393 -10.48 -1.87 -16.95
N SER A 394 -9.42 -1.12 -16.63
CA SER A 394 -9.53 0.32 -16.40
C SER A 394 -9.54 1.15 -17.68
N GLY A 395 -9.19 0.58 -18.83
CA GLY A 395 -9.32 1.21 -20.15
C GLY A 395 -9.76 0.20 -21.19
N ALA A 396 -8.94 -0.82 -21.43
CA ALA A 396 -9.32 -1.98 -22.20
C ALA A 396 -10.46 -2.73 -21.54
N LEU A 397 -11.27 -3.37 -22.38
CA LEU A 397 -12.38 -4.19 -21.95
C LEU A 397 -12.52 -5.32 -22.95
N GLY A 398 -12.57 -6.55 -22.44
CA GLY A 398 -12.54 -7.72 -23.29
C GLY A 398 -12.94 -8.95 -22.51
N THR A 399 -13.83 -9.74 -23.08
CA THR A 399 -14.28 -10.99 -22.48
C THR A 399 -14.21 -12.08 -23.52
N ASN A 400 -13.69 -13.24 -23.14
CA ASN A 400 -13.90 -14.45 -23.91
C ASN A 400 -15.20 -15.11 -23.42
N PRO A 401 -16.31 -15.07 -24.20
CA PRO A 401 -17.60 -15.61 -23.77
C PRO A 401 -17.58 -17.14 -23.63
N ASN A 402 -16.55 -17.80 -24.14
CA ASN A 402 -16.39 -19.26 -24.05
C ASN A 402 -15.67 -19.71 -22.78
N LEU A 403 -15.13 -18.78 -21.97
CA LEU A 403 -14.45 -19.11 -20.72
C LEU A 403 -15.39 -18.93 -19.52
N GLY A 404 -15.51 -19.98 -18.72
CA GLY A 404 -16.16 -19.90 -17.40
C GLY A 404 -15.30 -19.12 -16.39
N THR A 405 -15.73 -19.08 -15.13
CA THR A 405 -14.95 -18.49 -14.04
C THR A 405 -13.87 -19.46 -13.56
N HIS A 406 -12.65 -18.98 -13.32
CA HIS A 406 -11.60 -19.81 -12.73
C HIS A 406 -12.03 -20.29 -11.33
N ALA A 407 -11.79 -21.55 -10.99
CA ALA A 407 -12.37 -22.20 -9.81
C ALA A 407 -12.05 -21.47 -8.48
N VAL A 408 -10.87 -20.85 -8.40
CA VAL A 408 -10.41 -20.09 -7.22
C VAL A 408 -11.04 -18.71 -7.05
N MET A 409 -11.80 -18.23 -8.04
CA MET A 409 -12.36 -16.88 -8.01
C MET A 409 -13.66 -16.85 -7.20
N VAL A 410 -13.70 -15.96 -6.22
CA VAL A 410 -14.89 -15.64 -5.43
C VAL A 410 -15.79 -14.61 -6.10
N SER A 411 -15.22 -13.78 -6.97
CA SER A 411 -15.90 -12.70 -7.66
C SER A 411 -15.30 -12.47 -9.04
N THR A 412 -16.13 -12.17 -10.02
CA THR A 412 -15.72 -11.99 -11.41
C THR A 412 -16.67 -11.05 -12.12
N GLN A 413 -16.18 -9.90 -12.60
CA GLN A 413 -16.94 -8.92 -13.37
C GLN A 413 -16.32 -8.77 -14.75
N ARG A 414 -17.09 -9.10 -15.79
CA ARG A 414 -16.57 -9.25 -17.16
C ARG A 414 -16.99 -8.11 -18.08
N LEU A 415 -18.21 -7.60 -17.90
CA LEU A 415 -18.85 -6.76 -18.91
C LEU A 415 -18.59 -5.27 -18.78
N GLN A 416 -18.12 -4.83 -17.62
CA GLN A 416 -17.97 -3.41 -17.33
C GLN A 416 -16.60 -3.15 -16.71
N GLY A 417 -15.89 -2.17 -17.28
CA GLY A 417 -14.60 -1.75 -16.77
C GLY A 417 -14.71 -1.07 -15.42
N GLY A 418 -13.59 -1.03 -14.70
CA GLY A 418 -13.53 -0.44 -13.38
C GLY A 418 -12.10 -0.20 -12.93
N SER A 419 -12.00 0.42 -11.75
CA SER A 419 -10.74 0.65 -11.05
C SER A 419 -10.73 -0.15 -9.76
N PHE A 420 -9.57 -0.71 -9.43
CA PHE A 420 -9.38 -1.37 -8.15
C PHE A 420 -8.89 -0.36 -7.12
N TYR A 421 -9.57 -0.26 -6.00
CA TYR A 421 -9.25 0.69 -4.93
C TYR A 421 -9.15 -0.04 -3.62
N PHE A 422 -8.17 0.30 -2.79
CA PHE A 422 -8.12 -0.19 -1.42
C PHE A 422 -7.54 0.83 -0.46
N GLU A 423 -7.89 0.61 0.80
CA GLU A 423 -7.49 1.41 1.93
C GLU A 423 -6.82 0.52 2.96
N VAL A 424 -5.74 0.99 3.57
CA VAL A 424 -5.12 0.31 4.71
C VAL A 424 -5.13 1.24 5.91
N GLU A 425 -5.64 0.75 7.03
CA GLU A 425 -5.66 1.42 8.31
C GLU A 425 -5.20 0.44 9.39
N ASP A 426 -4.00 0.66 9.93
CA ASP A 426 -3.35 -0.24 10.90
C ASP A 426 -3.33 -1.71 10.44
N ASN A 427 -4.18 -2.57 11.02
CA ASN A 427 -4.32 -3.99 10.72
C ASN A 427 -5.59 -4.34 9.95
N ARG A 428 -6.21 -3.37 9.28
CA ARG A 428 -7.35 -3.55 8.39
C ARG A 428 -7.04 -3.06 6.98
N LEU A 429 -7.38 -3.88 5.99
CA LEU A 429 -7.41 -3.52 4.58
C LEU A 429 -8.84 -3.65 4.08
N ASP A 430 -9.38 -2.60 3.47
CA ASP A 430 -10.68 -2.62 2.78
C ASP A 430 -10.48 -2.34 1.30
N ALA A 431 -10.98 -3.21 0.43
CA ALA A 431 -10.81 -3.12 -1.01
C ALA A 431 -12.16 -3.11 -1.74
N LYS A 432 -12.21 -2.45 -2.89
CA LYS A 432 -13.39 -2.20 -3.72
C LYS A 432 -13.04 -2.25 -5.19
N PHE A 433 -13.95 -2.77 -6.00
CA PHE A 433 -13.93 -2.58 -7.45
C PHE A 433 -14.98 -1.54 -7.83
N ILE A 434 -14.52 -0.38 -8.30
CA ILE A 434 -15.35 0.80 -8.58
C ILE A 434 -15.60 0.87 -10.08
N GLN A 435 -16.86 0.88 -10.47
CA GLN A 435 -17.29 0.91 -11.87
C GLN A 435 -18.10 2.17 -12.19
N PRO A 436 -18.17 2.58 -13.47
CA PRO A 436 -19.09 3.61 -13.91
C PRO A 436 -20.54 3.22 -13.65
N SER A 437 -21.39 4.18 -13.28
CA SER A 437 -22.82 3.96 -13.13
C SER A 437 -23.60 5.13 -13.71
N SER A 438 -24.58 4.84 -14.55
CA SER A 438 -25.47 5.86 -15.11
C SER A 438 -26.48 6.41 -14.10
N SER A 439 -26.74 5.71 -12.99
CA SER A 439 -27.73 6.10 -11.98
C SER A 439 -27.13 6.83 -10.77
N SER A 440 -25.85 6.61 -10.47
CA SER A 440 -25.21 7.05 -9.22
C SER A 440 -23.79 7.59 -9.40
N ASN A 441 -23.39 7.95 -10.62
CA ASN A 441 -22.04 8.35 -11.05
C ASN A 441 -20.98 7.24 -10.95
N TYR A 442 -21.04 6.37 -9.93
CA TYR A 442 -20.24 5.17 -9.76
C TYR A 442 -21.03 4.07 -9.03
N SER A 443 -20.57 2.82 -9.13
CA SER A 443 -21.05 1.68 -8.34
C SER A 443 -19.88 0.89 -7.78
N ILE A 444 -20.13 0.11 -6.72
CA ILE A 444 -19.18 -0.86 -6.17
C ILE A 444 -19.77 -2.24 -6.43
N SER A 445 -19.21 -2.98 -7.40
CA SER A 445 -19.71 -4.33 -7.74
C SER A 445 -19.09 -5.42 -6.88
N ASP A 446 -17.89 -5.19 -6.37
CA ASP A 446 -17.26 -6.05 -5.39
C ASP A 446 -16.50 -5.27 -4.35
N GLN A 447 -16.40 -5.87 -3.16
CA GLN A 447 -15.61 -5.36 -2.06
C GLN A 447 -15.14 -6.53 -1.20
N PHE A 448 -14.07 -6.33 -0.45
CA PHE A 448 -13.65 -7.27 0.58
C PHE A 448 -12.80 -6.60 1.65
N THR A 449 -12.66 -7.27 2.79
CA THR A 449 -11.84 -6.83 3.92
C THR A 449 -10.85 -7.94 4.32
N ILE A 450 -9.61 -7.55 4.61
CA ILE A 450 -8.60 -8.38 5.27
C ILE A 450 -8.30 -7.78 6.64
N LEU A 451 -8.33 -8.60 7.69
CA LEU A 451 -7.98 -8.24 9.06
C LEU A 451 -6.76 -9.04 9.52
N LYS A 452 -5.72 -8.34 9.98
CA LYS A 452 -4.47 -8.95 10.44
C LYS A 452 -4.35 -9.01 11.95
N ASP A 453 -3.82 -10.11 12.45
CA ASP A 453 -3.49 -10.29 13.87
C ASP A 453 -4.71 -10.06 14.78
N VAL A 454 -5.86 -10.61 14.37
CA VAL A 454 -7.15 -10.48 15.07
C VAL A 454 -7.61 -11.81 15.65
N GLY A 455 -8.63 -11.80 16.52
CA GLY A 455 -9.12 -13.03 17.14
C GLY A 455 -8.35 -13.41 18.39
N LEU A 456 -7.86 -12.42 19.14
CA LEU A 456 -6.98 -12.61 20.28
C LEU A 456 -7.68 -13.39 21.39
N THR A 457 -7.02 -14.41 21.91
CA THR A 457 -7.37 -15.03 23.19
C THR A 457 -6.23 -14.79 24.17
N GLN A 458 -6.46 -14.03 25.22
CA GLN A 458 -5.43 -13.62 26.18
C GLN A 458 -5.86 -13.89 27.62
N THR A 459 -4.91 -14.32 28.44
CA THR A 459 -5.06 -14.35 29.90
C THR A 459 -4.20 -13.24 30.49
N LEU A 460 -4.83 -12.35 31.26
CA LEU A 460 -4.19 -11.20 31.91
C LEU A 460 -4.33 -11.34 33.43
N THR A 461 -3.31 -10.94 34.19
CA THR A 461 -3.35 -11.04 35.64
C THR A 461 -3.26 -9.67 36.28
N SER A 462 -4.37 -9.20 36.85
CA SER A 462 -4.42 -7.92 37.56
C SER A 462 -4.19 -8.14 39.05
N PRO A 463 -3.47 -7.24 39.74
CA PRO A 463 -3.50 -7.21 41.20
C PRO A 463 -4.93 -7.07 41.71
N SER A 464 -5.19 -7.67 42.86
CA SER A 464 -6.54 -7.72 43.44
C SER A 464 -7.20 -6.34 43.53
N GLY A 465 -8.37 -6.20 42.91
CA GLY A 465 -9.21 -5.00 42.98
C GLY A 465 -8.78 -3.84 42.08
N GLN A 466 -7.85 -4.07 41.15
CA GLN A 466 -7.37 -3.03 40.24
C GLN A 466 -8.01 -3.05 38.87
N SER A 467 -8.21 -1.84 38.34
CA SER A 467 -8.68 -1.59 36.99
C SER A 467 -7.66 -2.04 35.94
N MET A 468 -8.13 -2.51 34.80
CA MET A 468 -7.30 -2.90 33.66
C MET A 468 -7.93 -2.39 32.35
N THR A 469 -7.09 -1.94 31.41
CA THR A 469 -7.55 -1.60 30.07
C THR A 469 -7.49 -2.83 29.17
N LEU A 470 -8.61 -3.18 28.56
CA LEU A 470 -8.70 -4.18 27.50
C LEU A 470 -8.90 -3.46 26.18
N THR A 471 -8.22 -3.90 25.12
CA THR A 471 -8.29 -3.27 23.79
C THR A 471 -8.54 -4.35 22.74
N ALA A 472 -9.62 -4.20 21.98
CA ALA A 472 -9.90 -5.06 20.84
C ALA A 472 -8.79 -4.95 19.78
N SER A 473 -8.38 -6.09 19.26
CA SER A 473 -7.33 -6.28 18.26
C SER A 473 -7.67 -5.67 16.91
N TYR A 474 -8.96 -5.62 16.57
CA TYR A 474 -9.45 -5.21 15.25
C TYR A 474 -10.01 -3.79 15.23
N LEU A 475 -10.14 -3.24 14.02
CA LEU A 475 -10.80 -1.97 13.74
C LEU A 475 -12.18 -2.22 13.14
N SER A 476 -13.23 -2.14 13.95
CA SER A 476 -14.62 -2.26 13.50
C SER A 476 -15.56 -1.58 14.52
N ASP A 477 -16.81 -2.01 14.57
CA ASP A 477 -17.68 -1.79 15.71
C ASP A 477 -17.41 -2.84 16.81
N TYR A 478 -17.79 -2.53 18.06
CA TYR A 478 -17.44 -3.32 19.25
C TYR A 478 -18.67 -3.61 20.08
N GLN A 479 -18.85 -4.89 20.44
CA GLN A 479 -19.90 -5.38 21.32
C GLN A 479 -19.25 -6.17 22.44
N TRP A 480 -18.95 -5.48 23.54
CA TRP A 480 -18.37 -6.09 24.73
C TRP A 480 -19.43 -6.80 25.58
N SER A 481 -19.06 -7.95 26.13
CA SER A 481 -19.86 -8.73 27.07
C SER A 481 -18.94 -9.35 28.13
N SER A 482 -19.50 -9.74 29.28
CA SER A 482 -18.75 -10.44 30.32
C SER A 482 -19.51 -11.65 30.85
N SER A 483 -18.81 -12.77 31.04
CA SER A 483 -19.40 -13.97 31.65
C SER A 483 -19.68 -13.78 33.15
N ALA A 484 -18.99 -12.84 33.81
CA ALA A 484 -19.12 -12.56 35.24
C ALA A 484 -20.20 -11.49 35.54
N ASN A 485 -20.65 -10.74 34.54
CA ASN A 485 -21.69 -9.73 34.66
C ASN A 485 -22.51 -9.68 33.36
N THR A 486 -23.68 -10.33 33.38
CA THR A 486 -24.56 -10.43 32.20
C THR A 486 -25.18 -9.09 31.78
N GLY A 487 -25.15 -8.06 32.63
CA GLY A 487 -25.56 -6.70 32.29
C GLY A 487 -24.43 -5.81 31.75
N PHE A 488 -23.20 -6.32 31.68
CA PHE A 488 -22.05 -5.56 31.19
C PHE A 488 -22.12 -5.38 29.67
N SER A 489 -21.98 -4.14 29.21
CA SER A 489 -21.81 -3.81 27.80
C SER A 489 -20.93 -2.57 27.63
N ALA A 490 -20.23 -2.51 26.50
CA ALA A 490 -19.45 -1.36 26.06
C ALA A 490 -19.28 -1.41 24.54
N SER A 491 -18.98 -0.26 23.92
CA SER A 491 -18.92 -0.10 22.46
C SER A 491 -17.67 0.61 21.93
N THR A 492 -16.69 0.90 22.80
CA THR A 492 -15.40 1.48 22.42
C THR A 492 -14.37 0.39 22.14
N ARG A 493 -13.35 0.69 21.32
CA ARG A 493 -12.24 -0.25 21.05
C ARG A 493 -11.50 -0.66 22.31
N SER A 494 -11.29 0.32 23.21
CA SER A 494 -10.65 0.09 24.50
C SER A 494 -11.65 0.37 25.62
N ILE A 495 -11.65 -0.49 26.63
CA ILE A 495 -12.51 -0.38 27.82
C ILE A 495 -11.66 -0.53 29.07
N VAL A 496 -12.11 0.07 30.18
CA VAL A 496 -11.53 -0.15 31.51
C VAL A 496 -12.45 -1.07 32.28
N VAL A 497 -11.92 -2.20 32.75
CA VAL A 497 -12.66 -3.19 33.56
C VAL A 497 -12.16 -3.18 35.00
N ASN A 498 -13.06 -3.45 35.94
CA ASN A 498 -12.77 -3.52 37.38
C ASN A 498 -13.10 -4.92 37.91
N PRO A 499 -12.27 -5.94 37.65
CA PRO A 499 -12.53 -7.31 38.07
C PRO A 499 -12.49 -7.41 39.60
N LEU A 500 -13.47 -8.10 40.19
CA LEU A 500 -13.56 -8.27 41.64
C LEU A 500 -12.31 -8.98 42.18
N ALA A 501 -11.86 -8.53 43.35
CA ALA A 501 -10.76 -9.15 44.08
C ALA A 501 -10.98 -10.67 44.26
N GLY A 502 -9.97 -11.46 43.92
CA GLY A 502 -9.99 -12.93 44.04
C GLY A 502 -10.76 -13.67 42.95
N THR A 503 -11.23 -12.98 41.90
CA THR A 503 -12.06 -13.60 40.84
C THR A 503 -11.32 -13.76 39.52
N THR A 504 -11.80 -14.69 38.68
CA THR A 504 -11.46 -14.77 37.26
C THR A 504 -12.68 -14.38 36.44
N SER A 505 -12.55 -13.35 35.61
CA SER A 505 -13.63 -12.85 34.75
C SER A 505 -13.24 -12.99 33.29
N THR A 506 -14.16 -13.47 32.46
CA THR A 506 -13.96 -13.46 31.01
C THR A 506 -14.72 -12.30 30.39
N TYR A 507 -14.02 -11.51 29.58
CA TYR A 507 -14.56 -10.44 28.76
C TYR A 507 -14.41 -10.83 27.30
N THR A 508 -15.48 -10.64 26.55
CA THR A 508 -15.53 -10.99 25.13
C THR A 508 -15.95 -9.76 24.36
N VAL A 509 -15.26 -9.46 23.27
CA VAL A 509 -15.66 -8.40 22.33
C VAL A 509 -15.85 -9.01 20.96
N ARG A 510 -16.99 -8.71 20.33
CA ARG A 510 -17.34 -9.12 18.97
C ARG A 510 -17.70 -7.93 18.11
N ASP A 511 -17.57 -8.05 16.80
CA ASP A 511 -18.16 -7.11 15.85
C ASP A 511 -19.63 -7.44 15.59
N SER A 512 -20.40 -6.46 15.08
CA SER A 512 -21.83 -6.60 14.76
C SER A 512 -22.13 -7.71 13.75
N LYS A 513 -21.15 -8.07 12.93
CA LYS A 513 -21.28 -9.12 11.90
C LYS A 513 -20.93 -10.51 12.44
N ASN A 514 -20.51 -10.61 13.70
CA ASN A 514 -20.09 -11.84 14.36
C ASN A 514 -18.96 -12.58 13.61
N CYS A 515 -18.09 -11.83 12.95
CA CYS A 515 -16.98 -12.33 12.15
C CYS A 515 -15.66 -12.38 12.92
N VAL A 516 -15.48 -11.49 13.89
CA VAL A 516 -14.27 -11.42 14.71
C VAL A 516 -14.65 -11.37 16.18
N GLN A 517 -13.89 -12.10 17.00
CA GLN A 517 -14.05 -12.11 18.44
C GLN A 517 -12.69 -12.11 19.11
N ASP A 518 -12.47 -11.20 20.07
CA ASP A 518 -11.41 -11.37 21.05
C ASP A 518 -11.97 -11.81 22.40
N VAL A 519 -11.17 -12.56 23.16
CA VAL A 519 -11.47 -13.10 24.48
C VAL A 519 -10.34 -12.74 25.44
N PHE A 520 -10.70 -12.11 26.55
CA PHE A 520 -9.80 -11.72 27.62
C PHE A 520 -10.22 -12.41 28.92
N THR A 521 -9.40 -13.32 29.42
CA THR A 521 -9.55 -13.91 30.75
C THR A 521 -8.72 -13.09 31.74
N VAL A 522 -9.38 -12.33 32.61
CA VAL A 522 -8.74 -11.49 33.61
C VAL A 522 -8.78 -12.18 34.96
N ILE A 523 -7.62 -12.54 35.47
CA ILE A 523 -7.43 -13.11 36.80
C ILE A 523 -7.09 -11.95 37.75
N SER A 524 -8.01 -11.58 38.63
CA SER A 524 -7.80 -10.57 39.67
C SER A 524 -7.44 -11.29 40.97
N SER A 525 -6.17 -11.64 41.15
CA SER A 525 -5.75 -12.36 42.35
C SER A 525 -4.34 -11.98 42.79
N GLY A 526 -4.17 -11.88 44.11
CA GLY A 526 -2.88 -11.71 44.75
C GLY A 526 -2.18 -10.35 44.54
N PRO A 527 -0.93 -10.24 45.02
CA PRO A 527 -0.06 -9.09 44.76
C PRO A 527 0.33 -8.98 43.29
N MET A 528 0.68 -7.78 42.84
CA MET A 528 1.33 -7.58 41.54
C MET A 528 2.65 -8.36 41.52
N PHE A 529 2.99 -9.04 40.42
CA PHE A 529 4.24 -9.81 40.34
C PHE A 529 4.98 -9.58 39.04
N THR A 530 6.26 -9.95 39.03
CA THR A 530 7.09 -9.81 37.83
C THR A 530 6.92 -11.00 36.89
N LEU A 531 6.72 -10.71 35.60
CA LEU A 531 6.57 -11.67 34.51
C LEU A 531 7.91 -12.11 33.91
N LYS A 532 8.93 -11.24 33.99
CA LYS A 532 10.29 -11.45 33.48
C LYS A 532 11.27 -10.52 34.21
N SER A 533 12.57 -10.78 34.08
CA SER A 533 13.58 -9.85 34.58
C SER A 533 13.60 -8.56 33.75
N GLY A 534 13.86 -7.41 34.37
CA GLY A 534 13.99 -6.15 33.64
C GLY A 534 13.98 -4.91 34.52
N ASN A 535 13.75 -3.75 33.90
CA ASN A 535 13.78 -2.45 34.58
C ASN A 535 12.44 -2.18 35.29
N TRP A 536 12.47 -1.66 36.51
CA TRP A 536 11.27 -1.29 37.28
C TRP A 536 10.30 -0.42 36.48
N ASN A 537 10.83 0.52 35.69
CA ASN A 537 10.03 1.48 34.93
C ASN A 537 9.49 0.92 33.61
N ASP A 538 9.77 -0.34 33.26
CA ASP A 538 9.17 -1.02 32.12
C ASP A 538 7.83 -1.65 32.54
N PRO A 539 6.68 -1.12 32.09
CA PRO A 539 5.38 -1.70 32.41
C PRO A 539 5.27 -3.19 32.08
N SER A 540 5.95 -3.66 31.03
CA SER A 540 5.84 -5.02 30.50
C SER A 540 6.45 -6.10 31.38
N ILE A 541 7.21 -5.73 32.42
CA ILE A 541 7.72 -6.70 33.40
C ILE A 541 6.71 -7.03 34.50
N TRP A 542 5.64 -6.24 34.65
CA TRP A 542 4.68 -6.35 35.75
C TRP A 542 3.38 -7.00 35.29
N SER A 543 2.77 -7.84 36.14
CA SER A 543 1.54 -8.56 35.82
C SER A 543 0.38 -7.65 35.40
N GLY A 544 0.31 -6.44 35.98
CA GLY A 544 -0.69 -5.42 35.62
C GLY A 544 -0.36 -4.57 34.39
N ASN A 545 0.74 -4.85 33.67
CA ASN A 545 1.27 -4.07 32.53
C ASN A 545 1.34 -2.55 32.81
N ARG A 546 1.73 -2.18 34.03
CA ARG A 546 1.93 -0.80 34.50
C ARG A 546 3.05 -0.78 35.55
N VAL A 547 3.69 0.38 35.72
CA VAL A 547 4.68 0.56 36.81
C VAL A 547 3.96 0.53 38.17
N PRO A 548 4.52 -0.14 39.19
CA PRO A 548 4.01 -0.12 40.56
C PRO A 548 3.89 1.28 41.16
N THR A 549 2.89 1.47 42.01
CA THR A 549 2.67 2.68 42.80
C THR A 549 2.71 2.35 44.29
N SER A 550 2.62 3.38 45.14
CA SER A 550 2.57 3.22 46.61
C SER A 550 1.37 2.40 47.14
N SER A 551 0.41 2.02 46.29
CA SER A 551 -0.71 1.15 46.66
C SER A 551 -0.48 -0.34 46.37
N ASP A 552 0.65 -0.71 45.76
CA ASP A 552 0.87 -2.07 45.25
C ASP A 552 1.67 -2.95 46.21
N THR A 553 1.06 -4.06 46.64
CA THR A 553 1.80 -5.20 47.20
C THR A 553 2.45 -5.96 46.05
N LEU A 554 3.78 -6.10 46.08
CA LEU A 554 4.58 -6.73 45.03
C LEU A 554 5.09 -8.11 45.44
N GLN A 555 5.17 -9.04 44.48
CA GLN A 555 5.88 -10.32 44.59
C GLN A 555 6.90 -10.40 43.45
N LEU A 556 8.19 -10.22 43.77
CA LEU A 556 9.26 -10.30 42.79
C LEU A 556 9.66 -11.77 42.56
N LYS A 557 9.26 -12.30 41.39
CA LYS A 557 9.60 -13.64 40.90
C LYS A 557 10.85 -13.67 40.03
N HIS A 558 11.28 -12.49 39.59
CA HIS A 558 12.38 -12.25 38.67
C HIS A 558 13.20 -11.03 39.13
N LEU A 559 14.42 -10.90 38.63
CA LEU A 559 15.31 -9.79 38.95
C LEU A 559 14.78 -8.48 38.38
N VAL A 560 14.65 -7.46 39.24
CA VAL A 560 14.24 -6.11 38.83
C VAL A 560 15.38 -5.14 39.08
N SER A 561 15.73 -4.36 38.06
CA SER A 561 16.70 -3.27 38.17
C SER A 561 16.01 -1.91 38.28
N ILE A 562 16.44 -1.10 39.24
CA ILE A 562 16.05 0.31 39.34
C ILE A 562 17.21 1.15 38.80
N PRO A 563 17.01 2.01 37.80
CA PRO A 563 18.07 2.84 37.24
C PRO A 563 18.65 3.84 38.26
N ASN A 564 19.86 4.31 38.00
CA ASN A 564 20.48 5.37 38.80
C ASN A 564 19.55 6.60 38.91
N ASN A 565 19.61 7.31 40.03
CA ASN A 565 18.85 8.54 40.29
C ASN A 565 17.31 8.40 40.14
N THR A 566 16.77 7.19 40.26
CA THR A 566 15.33 6.92 40.13
C THR A 566 14.69 6.67 41.49
N GLU A 567 13.56 7.31 41.77
CA GLU A 567 12.72 7.00 42.94
C GLU A 567 11.50 6.18 42.49
N VAL A 568 11.22 5.08 43.19
CA VAL A 568 10.10 4.16 42.90
C VAL A 568 9.27 3.89 44.15
N HIS A 569 8.02 3.47 43.98
CA HIS A 569 7.05 3.32 45.07
C HIS A 569 6.37 1.95 45.08
N ALA A 570 6.11 1.40 46.27
CA ALA A 570 5.31 0.20 46.49
C ALA A 570 4.60 0.28 47.87
N LEU A 571 3.53 -0.49 48.08
CA LEU A 571 2.94 -0.71 49.41
C LEU A 571 3.77 -1.71 50.21
N THR A 572 4.12 -2.85 49.59
CA THR A 572 5.05 -3.84 50.16
C THR A 572 5.79 -4.55 49.03
N ILE A 573 6.97 -5.13 49.32
CA ILE A 573 7.73 -5.92 48.35
C ILE A 573 8.13 -7.25 48.99
N ASN A 574 7.60 -8.33 48.44
CA ASN A 574 7.96 -9.71 48.77
C ASN A 574 8.84 -10.29 47.66
N TYR A 575 9.66 -11.28 47.99
CA TYR A 575 10.65 -11.87 47.07
C TYR A 575 10.48 -13.38 47.03
N ASP A 576 10.53 -13.96 45.83
CA ASP A 576 10.74 -15.41 45.69
C ASP A 576 12.17 -15.76 46.15
N PRO A 577 12.40 -17.01 46.62
CA PRO A 577 13.72 -17.42 47.10
C PRO A 577 14.83 -17.14 46.06
N GLY A 578 15.86 -16.40 46.48
CA GLY A 578 17.01 -16.07 45.64
C GLY A 578 16.86 -14.82 44.76
N ILE A 579 15.68 -14.20 44.71
CA ILE A 579 15.45 -12.97 43.95
C ILE A 579 15.89 -11.73 44.75
N LYS A 580 16.52 -10.78 44.04
CA LYS A 580 16.95 -9.50 44.60
C LYS A 580 16.60 -8.34 43.68
N LEU A 581 16.40 -7.18 44.31
CA LEU A 581 16.31 -5.89 43.64
C LEU A 581 17.73 -5.37 43.35
N GLN A 582 18.01 -5.02 42.11
CA GLN A 582 19.26 -4.37 41.73
C GLN A 582 19.04 -2.86 41.73
N ILE A 583 19.54 -2.19 42.77
CA ILE A 583 19.32 -0.76 42.99
C ILE A 583 20.49 0.02 42.39
N GLY A 584 20.20 0.90 41.43
CA GLY A 584 21.18 1.80 40.83
C GLY A 584 21.72 2.84 41.81
N LEU A 585 22.82 3.50 41.44
CA LEU A 585 23.43 4.57 42.21
C LEU A 585 22.42 5.68 42.50
N GLN A 586 22.28 6.07 43.77
CA GLN A 586 21.32 7.09 44.23
C GLN A 586 19.83 6.80 43.94
N ALA A 587 19.49 5.57 43.54
CA ALA A 587 18.09 5.17 43.42
C ALA A 587 17.44 5.00 44.80
N LYS A 588 16.13 5.23 44.88
CA LYS A 588 15.35 5.18 46.11
C LYS A 588 14.13 4.29 45.93
N VAL A 589 13.85 3.45 46.92
CA VAL A 589 12.61 2.66 47.01
C VAL A 589 11.81 3.21 48.18
N ARG A 590 10.60 3.69 47.93
CA ARG A 590 9.66 4.17 48.94
C ARG A 590 8.57 3.14 49.18
N ILE A 591 8.55 2.59 50.39
CA ILE A 591 7.48 1.69 50.84
C ILE A 591 6.49 2.53 51.64
N ALA A 592 5.24 2.60 51.19
CA ALA A 592 4.17 3.25 51.93
C ALA A 592 3.70 2.28 53.01
N ASN A 593 4.06 2.52 54.27
CA ASN A 593 3.52 1.77 55.42
C ASN A 593 2.27 2.45 55.95
#